data_AF-A0A2V2ZXM8-F1
#
_entry.id   AF-A0A2V2ZXM8-F1
#
_cell.length_a   1.000
_cell.length_b   1.000
_cell.length_c   1.000
_cell.angle_alpha   90.00
_cell.angle_beta   90.00
_cell.angle_gamma   90.00
#
_symmetry.space_group_name_H-M   'P 1'
#
loop_
_entity.id
_entity.type
_entity.pdbx_description
1 polymer ?
#
loop_
_entity_poly.entity_id
_entity_poly.type
_entity_poly.pdbx_seq_one_letter_code
_entity_poly.pdbx_strand_id
1 'polypeptide(L)'
;MTKSELESRYEILTGILNDFNDAYYEYKYAKAKDKKIKEAKLYSWINLAERWITKDDDFYDIITEGSTGYEKNISLEGTFTIGYFSNDMFKILEKLKRYINTMQE
;
A
#
# COMPACT_ATOMS: atom_id res chain seq x y z
N MET A 1 4.47 -12.59 -12.84
CA MET A 1 5.65 -11.70 -12.62
C MET A 1 6.91 -12.46 -12.25
N THR A 2 8.07 -11.89 -12.57
CA THR A 2 9.42 -12.30 -12.13
C THR A 2 9.75 -11.80 -10.71
N LYS A 3 10.76 -12.41 -10.08
CA LYS A 3 11.26 -11.99 -8.76
C LYS A 3 11.72 -10.53 -8.74
N SER A 4 12.49 -10.11 -9.76
CA SER A 4 13.00 -8.73 -9.88
C SER A 4 11.88 -7.70 -10.02
N GLU A 5 10.81 -8.01 -10.76
CA GLU A 5 9.64 -7.12 -10.86
C GLU A 5 8.94 -6.95 -9.50
N LEU A 6 8.84 -8.02 -8.72
CA LEU A 6 8.23 -7.98 -7.39
C LEU A 6 9.11 -7.22 -6.39
N GLU A 7 10.44 -7.39 -6.45
CA GLU A 7 11.39 -6.61 -5.64
C GLU A 7 11.29 -5.12 -5.95
N SER A 8 11.23 -4.75 -7.24
CA SER A 8 11.02 -3.35 -7.65
C SER A 8 9.70 -2.78 -7.12
N ARG A 9 8.60 -3.54 -7.17
CA ARG A 9 7.32 -3.12 -6.59
C ARG A 9 7.38 -2.99 -5.07
N TYR A 10 8.06 -3.91 -4.40
CA TYR A 10 8.27 -3.85 -2.95
C TYR A 10 9.00 -2.56 -2.56
N GLU A 11 10.06 -2.19 -3.27
CA GLU A 11 10.80 -0.95 -3.03
C GLU A 11 9.93 0.30 -3.25
N ILE A 12 9.17 0.34 -4.35
CA ILE A 12 8.26 1.45 -4.66
C ILE A 12 7.19 1.61 -3.56
N LEU A 13 6.52 0.53 -3.17
CA LEU A 13 5.50 0.56 -2.13
C LEU A 13 6.07 0.91 -0.75
N THR A 14 7.30 0.47 -0.46
CA THR A 14 8.03 0.87 0.76
C THR A 14 8.31 2.37 0.75
N GLY A 15 8.73 2.94 -0.38
CA GLY A 15 8.91 4.38 -0.55
C GLY A 15 7.62 5.16 -0.30
N ILE A 16 6.51 4.70 -0.90
CA ILE A 16 5.19 5.33 -0.70
C ILE A 16 4.75 5.27 0.76
N LEU A 17 4.98 4.15 1.46
CA LEU A 17 4.65 4.03 2.88
C LEU A 17 5.48 5.02 3.73
N ASN A 18 6.76 5.18 3.45
CA ASN A 18 7.62 6.14 4.15
C ASN A 18 7.14 7.57 3.92
N ASP A 19 6.89 7.95 2.66
CA ASP A 19 6.40 9.29 2.30
C ASP A 19 5.01 9.57 2.89
N PHE A 20 4.15 8.56 2.99
CA PHE A 20 2.87 8.64 3.69
C PHE A 20 3.08 8.89 5.18
N ASN A 21 3.95 8.13 5.84
CA ASN A 21 4.20 8.26 7.28
C ASN A 21 4.74 9.65 7.64
N ASP A 22 5.65 10.19 6.82
CA ASP A 22 6.16 11.56 6.97
C ASP A 22 5.03 12.59 6.79
N ALA A 23 4.23 12.45 5.72
CA ALA A 23 3.07 13.31 5.50
C ALA A 23 2.02 13.19 6.62
N TYR A 24 1.89 12.01 7.24
CA TYR A 24 0.93 11.73 8.30
C TYR A 24 1.37 12.41 9.60
N TYR A 25 2.66 12.39 9.89
CA TYR A 25 3.23 13.18 10.99
C TYR A 25 2.92 14.66 10.79
N GLU A 26 3.17 15.21 9.60
CA GLU A 26 2.83 16.62 9.29
C GLU A 26 1.33 16.91 9.45
N TYR A 27 0.45 16.02 8.98
CA TYR A 27 -1.00 16.14 9.10
C TYR A 27 -1.48 16.11 10.55
N LYS A 28 -0.94 15.19 11.37
CA LYS A 28 -1.33 15.00 12.77
C LYS A 28 -1.08 16.25 13.61
N TYR A 29 0.03 16.95 13.34
CA TYR A 29 0.44 18.15 14.07
C TYR A 29 0.14 19.46 13.31
N ALA A 30 -0.54 19.40 12.16
CA ALA A 30 -0.91 20.58 11.39
C ALA A 30 -1.95 21.44 12.11
N LYS A 31 -1.87 22.76 11.87
CA LYS A 31 -2.93 23.70 12.25
C LYS A 31 -4.17 23.44 11.39
N ALA A 32 -5.36 23.75 11.91
CA ALA A 32 -6.63 23.52 11.22
C ALA A 32 -6.66 24.09 9.78
N LYS A 33 -6.07 25.27 9.56
CA LYS A 33 -6.00 25.93 8.24
C LYS A 33 -5.19 25.14 7.20
N ASP A 34 -4.20 24.36 7.62
CA ASP A 34 -3.30 23.62 6.74
C ASP A 34 -3.71 22.13 6.61
N LYS A 35 -4.62 21.68 7.49
CA LYS A 35 -5.01 20.28 7.64
C LYS A 35 -5.57 19.68 6.35
N LYS A 36 -6.40 20.44 5.62
CA LYS A 36 -6.99 20.02 4.33
C LYS A 36 -5.92 19.77 3.26
N ILE A 37 -4.88 20.60 3.20
CA ILE A 37 -3.78 20.45 2.22
C ILE A 37 -2.95 19.21 2.56
N LYS A 38 -2.65 18.99 3.85
CA LYS A 38 -1.92 17.80 4.30
C LYS A 38 -2.73 16.52 4.09
N GLU A 39 -4.04 16.57 4.32
CA GLU A 39 -4.96 15.46 4.03
C GLU A 39 -4.98 15.11 2.54
N ALA A 40 -5.03 16.10 1.65
CA ALA A 40 -4.93 15.87 0.21
C ALA A 40 -3.60 15.19 -0.19
N LYS A 41 -2.48 15.55 0.46
CA LYS A 41 -1.18 14.89 0.26
C LYS A 41 -1.24 13.42 0.68
N LEU A 42 -1.87 13.10 1.82
CA LEU A 42 -2.07 11.71 2.26
C LEU A 42 -2.88 10.90 1.25
N TYR A 43 -4.00 11.43 0.77
CA TYR A 43 -4.78 10.75 -0.26
C TYR A 43 -4.02 10.56 -1.57
N SER A 44 -3.10 11.48 -1.91
CA SER A 44 -2.28 11.31 -3.12
C SER A 44 -1.36 10.08 -3.02
N TRP A 45 -0.79 9.81 -1.84
CA TRP A 45 0.01 8.62 -1.59
C TRP A 45 -0.82 7.34 -1.52
N ILE A 46 -1.97 7.40 -0.86
CA ILE A 46 -2.92 6.28 -0.80
C ILE A 46 -3.32 5.86 -2.22
N ASN A 47 -3.75 6.81 -3.05
CA ASN A 47 -4.18 6.55 -4.42
C ASN A 47 -3.02 6.05 -5.30
N LEU A 48 -1.80 6.52 -5.06
CA LEU A 48 -0.63 6.03 -5.78
C LEU A 48 -0.35 4.56 -5.43
N ALA A 49 -0.40 4.19 -4.16
CA ALA A 49 -0.24 2.80 -3.73
C ALA A 49 -1.37 1.91 -4.25
N GLU A 50 -2.62 2.36 -4.19
CA GLU A 50 -3.78 1.64 -4.74
C GLU A 50 -3.55 1.31 -6.22
N ARG A 51 -3.14 2.30 -7.02
CA ARG A 51 -2.82 2.08 -8.44
C ARG A 51 -1.71 1.05 -8.65
N TRP A 52 -0.69 1.04 -7.82
CA TRP A 52 0.37 0.02 -7.93
C TRP A 52 -0.11 -1.38 -7.58
N ILE A 53 -1.04 -1.47 -6.63
CA ILE A 53 -1.64 -2.70 -6.14
C ILE A 53 -2.65 -3.28 -7.15
N THR A 54 -3.54 -2.46 -7.69
CA THR A 54 -4.68 -2.93 -8.51
C THR A 54 -4.40 -2.94 -10.00
N LYS A 55 -3.21 -2.51 -10.45
CA LYS A 55 -2.87 -2.45 -11.89
C LYS A 55 -2.62 -3.81 -12.53
N ASP A 56 -2.28 -4.82 -11.74
CA ASP A 56 -1.79 -6.10 -12.21
C ASP A 56 -2.45 -7.23 -11.43
N ASP A 57 -3.18 -8.10 -12.12
CA ASP A 57 -3.95 -9.17 -11.50
C ASP A 57 -3.06 -10.21 -10.79
N ASP A 58 -1.87 -10.52 -11.33
CA ASP A 58 -0.92 -11.42 -10.65
C ASP A 58 -0.49 -10.82 -9.31
N PHE A 59 -0.25 -9.51 -9.27
CA PHE A 59 0.19 -8.83 -8.06
C PHE A 59 -0.93 -8.72 -7.04
N TYR A 60 -2.11 -8.35 -7.51
CA TYR A 60 -3.31 -8.27 -6.72
C TYR A 60 -3.59 -9.62 -6.05
N ASP A 61 -3.44 -10.73 -6.79
CA ASP A 61 -3.64 -12.08 -6.28
C ASP A 61 -2.60 -12.50 -5.23
N ILE A 62 -1.36 -12.03 -5.34
CA ILE A 62 -0.32 -12.30 -4.33
C ILE A 62 -0.67 -11.61 -3.01
N ILE A 63 -1.13 -10.37 -3.05
CA ILE A 63 -1.30 -9.57 -1.83
C ILE A 63 -2.67 -9.77 -1.17
N THR A 64 -3.70 -10.11 -1.95
CA THR A 64 -5.06 -10.30 -1.42
C THR A 64 -5.24 -11.68 -0.79
N GLU A 65 -6.25 -11.81 0.05
CA GLU A 65 -6.65 -13.07 0.66
C GLU A 65 -8.01 -13.51 0.12
N GLY A 66 -8.18 -14.82 -0.07
CA GLY A 66 -9.42 -15.39 -0.57
C GLY A 66 -9.31 -16.07 -1.93
N SER A 67 -10.32 -16.88 -2.22
CA SER A 67 -10.41 -17.69 -3.44
C SER A 67 -11.26 -17.04 -4.53
N THR A 68 -12.17 -16.14 -4.13
CA THR A 68 -13.09 -15.44 -5.03
C THR A 68 -12.74 -13.96 -5.14
N GLY A 69 -13.15 -13.32 -6.23
CA GLY A 69 -12.96 -11.86 -6.41
C GLY A 69 -13.64 -11.02 -5.32
N TYR A 70 -14.71 -11.50 -4.70
CA TYR A 70 -15.37 -10.83 -3.58
C TYR A 70 -14.50 -10.85 -2.31
N GLU A 71 -13.99 -12.03 -1.94
CA GLU A 71 -13.11 -12.18 -0.77
C GLU A 71 -11.83 -11.35 -0.93
N LYS A 72 -11.24 -11.36 -2.13
CA LYS A 72 -10.06 -10.55 -2.44
C LYS A 72 -10.33 -9.05 -2.28
N ASN A 73 -11.50 -8.57 -2.72
CA ASN A 73 -11.88 -7.17 -2.51
C ASN A 73 -12.08 -6.82 -1.02
N ILE A 74 -12.69 -7.71 -0.24
CA ILE A 74 -12.84 -7.52 1.21
C ILE A 74 -11.47 -7.47 1.90
N SER A 75 -10.50 -8.25 1.42
CA SER A 75 -9.17 -8.30 2.05
C SER A 75 -8.42 -6.96 2.03
N LEU A 76 -8.82 -6.03 1.16
CA LEU A 76 -8.28 -4.66 1.08
C LEU A 76 -9.31 -3.60 1.51
N GLU A 77 -10.48 -4.00 2.00
CA GLU A 77 -11.51 -3.07 2.42
C GLU A 77 -10.98 -2.17 3.55
N GLY A 78 -11.08 -0.85 3.35
CA GLY A 78 -10.59 0.13 4.31
C GLY A 78 -9.08 0.38 4.30
N THR A 79 -8.26 -0.48 3.66
CA THR A 79 -6.81 -0.29 3.53
C THR A 79 -6.46 1.07 2.93
N PHE A 80 -7.20 1.49 1.89
CA PHE A 80 -6.99 2.77 1.21
C PHE A 80 -7.67 3.95 1.93
N THR A 81 -7.52 4.01 3.25
CA THR A 81 -7.97 5.14 4.09
C THR A 81 -6.86 5.58 5.02
N ILE A 82 -6.85 6.87 5.38
CA ILE A 82 -5.79 7.46 6.22
C ILE A 82 -5.60 6.71 7.55
N GLY A 83 -6.69 6.20 8.14
CA GLY A 83 -6.67 5.55 9.45
C GLY A 83 -6.00 4.18 9.45
N TYR A 84 -6.08 3.44 8.33
CA TYR A 84 -5.62 2.06 8.26
C TYR A 84 -4.39 1.86 7.37
N PHE A 85 -4.16 2.79 6.42
CA PHE A 85 -3.16 2.64 5.37
C PHE A 85 -1.77 2.23 5.86
N SER A 86 -1.21 2.93 6.85
CA SER A 86 0.16 2.65 7.31
C SER A 86 0.33 1.22 7.83
N ASN A 87 -0.60 0.77 8.67
CA ASN A 87 -0.57 -0.57 9.26
C ASN A 87 -0.84 -1.66 8.23
N ASP A 88 -1.83 -1.44 7.35
CA ASP A 88 -2.22 -2.45 6.37
C ASP A 88 -1.19 -2.54 5.23
N MET A 89 -0.62 -1.43 4.79
CA MET A 89 0.48 -1.41 3.84
C MET A 89 1.72 -2.13 4.38
N PHE A 90 2.03 -1.97 5.68
CA PHE A 90 3.11 -2.73 6.31
C PHE A 90 2.88 -4.25 6.21
N LYS A 91 1.66 -4.72 6.48
CA LYS A 91 1.32 -6.15 6.35
C LYS A 91 1.41 -6.63 4.90
N ILE A 92 0.95 -5.83 3.94
CA ILE A 92 1.07 -6.12 2.50
C ILE A 92 2.54 -6.28 2.12
N LEU A 93 3.40 -5.36 2.56
CA LEU A 93 4.84 -5.41 2.31
C LEU A 93 5.49 -6.65 2.97
N GLU A 94 5.11 -7.01 4.20
CA GLU A 94 5.58 -8.24 4.83
C GLU A 94 5.19 -9.49 4.04
N LYS A 95 3.93 -9.56 3.58
CA LYS A 95 3.43 -10.68 2.77
C LYS A 95 4.19 -10.77 1.45
N LEU A 96 4.35 -9.65 0.76
CA LEU A 96 5.11 -9.56 -0.49
C LEU A 96 6.57 -10.00 -0.30
N LYS A 97 7.23 -9.52 0.76
CA LYS A 97 8.61 -9.91 1.06
C LYS A 97 8.75 -11.41 1.33
N ARG A 98 7.80 -12.00 2.08
CA ARG A 98 7.76 -13.45 2.30
C ARG A 98 7.59 -14.20 0.98
N TYR A 99 6.67 -13.75 0.11
CA TYR A 99 6.45 -14.36 -1.20
C TYR A 99 7.72 -14.31 -2.08
N ILE A 100 8.36 -13.14 -2.20
CA ILE A 100 9.62 -12.96 -2.95
C ILE A 100 10.70 -13.94 -2.45
N ASN A 101 10.83 -14.11 -1.13
CA ASN A 101 11.81 -15.01 -0.54
C ASN A 101 11.55 -16.50 -0.84
N THR A 102 10.31 -16.87 -1.21
CA THR A 102 10.00 -18.25 -1.64
C THR A 102 10.29 -18.51 -3.12
N MET A 103 10.51 -17.46 -3.91
CA MET A 103 10.84 -17.59 -5.32
C MET A 103 12.32 -17.96 -5.48
N GLN A 104 12.58 -19.04 -6.24
CA GLN A 104 13.92 -19.34 -6.73
C GLN A 104 14.35 -18.23 -7.72
N GLU A 105 15.64 -17.90 -7.76
CA GLU A 105 16.21 -16.91 -8.68
C GLU A 105 16.00 -17.26 -10.16
#